data_AF-A0A519MRV1-F1
#
_entry.id   AF-A0A519MRV1-F1
#
_cell.length_a   1.000
_cell.length_b   1.000
_cell.length_c   1.000
_cell.angle_alpha   90.00
_cell.angle_beta   90.00
_cell.angle_gamma   90.00
#
_symmetry.space_group_name_H-M   'P 1'
#
loop_
_entity.id
_entity.type
_entity.pdbx_description
1 polymer ?
#
loop_
_entity_poly.entity_id
_entity_poly.type
_entity_poly.pdbx_seq_one_letter_code
_entity_poly.pdbx_strand_id
1 'polypeptide(L)'
;MKYLLLLFLITICSCKGREEINFEIHNDSLIDYDSIVITGLGKLKFDNIKSGCKTKGVLDYSRSKTKTDGGYEIKLYSNDSIKNHDFGYYSNGIPSSTHMIITIAKDTINVKEIYDN
;
A
#
# COMPACT_ATOMS: atom_id res chain seq x y z
N MET A 1 -29.42 29.14 -22.02
CA MET A 1 -28.77 28.98 -20.71
C MET A 1 -28.95 27.59 -20.07
N LYS A 2 -30.06 26.86 -20.25
CA LYS A 2 -30.26 25.52 -19.66
C LYS A 2 -29.22 24.45 -20.04
N TYR A 3 -28.71 24.48 -21.27
CA TYR A 3 -27.74 23.47 -21.75
C TYR A 3 -26.30 23.71 -21.30
N LEU A 4 -25.99 24.90 -20.76
CA LEU A 4 -24.64 25.24 -20.29
C LEU A 4 -24.31 24.55 -18.96
N LEU A 5 -25.32 24.36 -18.09
CA LEU A 5 -25.18 23.65 -16.82
C LEU A 5 -24.93 22.14 -17.03
N LEU A 6 -25.49 21.57 -18.11
CA LEU A 6 -25.33 20.15 -18.46
C LEU A 6 -23.93 19.86 -19.01
N LEU A 7 -23.34 20.79 -19.77
CA LEU A 7 -21.98 20.66 -20.31
C LEU A 7 -20.91 20.72 -19.20
N PHE A 8 -21.17 21.45 -18.11
CA PHE A 8 -20.26 21.57 -16.97
C PHE A 8 -20.23 20.32 -16.07
N LEU A 9 -21.27 19.48 -16.11
CA LEU A 9 -21.33 18.25 -15.31
C LEU A 9 -20.48 17.11 -15.88
N ILE A 10 -20.16 17.16 -17.18
CA ILE A 10 -19.47 16.05 -17.87
C ILE A 10 -17.94 16.15 -17.73
N THR A 11 -17.42 17.32 -17.34
CA THR A 11 -15.97 17.57 -17.22
C THR A 11 -15.37 17.21 -15.86
N ILE A 12 -16.18 16.91 -14.84
CA ILE A 12 -15.72 16.69 -13.45
C ILE A 12 -15.36 15.24 -13.09
N CYS A 13 -15.41 14.28 -14.02
CA CYS A 13 -15.21 12.86 -13.67
C CYS A 13 -14.12 12.12 -14.48
N SER A 14 -13.12 12.80 -15.01
CA SER A 14 -11.97 12.13 -15.63
C SER A 14 -10.76 12.08 -14.70
N CYS A 15 -10.93 11.51 -13.51
CA CYS A 15 -9.79 11.05 -12.70
C CYS A 15 -9.45 9.63 -13.15
N LYS A 16 -8.36 9.47 -13.90
CA LYS A 16 -7.80 8.14 -14.18
C LYS A 16 -7.25 7.61 -12.85
N GLY A 17 -7.95 6.64 -12.26
CA GLY A 17 -7.54 5.99 -11.03
C GLY A 17 -6.19 5.31 -11.21
N ARG A 18 -5.36 5.34 -10.17
CA ARG A 18 -4.11 4.58 -10.15
C ARG A 18 -4.41 3.12 -9.87
N GLU A 19 -3.71 2.26 -10.58
CA GLU A 19 -3.89 0.81 -10.51
C GLU A 19 -2.68 0.11 -9.89
N GLU A 20 -1.63 0.81 -9.48
CA GLU A 20 -0.45 0.20 -8.86
C GLU A 20 0.05 1.04 -7.68
N ILE A 21 0.59 0.39 -6.67
CA ILE A 21 1.27 1.05 -5.55
C ILE A 21 2.61 0.37 -5.29
N ASN A 22 3.64 1.20 -5.10
CA ASN A 22 4.99 0.75 -4.79
C ASN A 22 5.17 0.63 -3.27
N PHE A 23 5.74 -0.48 -2.83
CA PHE A 23 6.16 -0.68 -1.45
C PHE A 23 7.67 -0.81 -1.38
N GLU A 24 8.27 -0.11 -0.43
CA GLU A 24 9.66 -0.27 -0.04
C GLU A 24 9.72 -0.57 1.45
N ILE A 25 10.24 -1.75 1.81
CA ILE A 25 10.34 -2.21 3.19
C ILE A 25 11.79 -2.12 3.62
N HIS A 26 12.05 -1.42 4.73
CA HIS A 26 13.35 -1.34 5.40
C HIS A 26 13.26 -2.12 6.69
N ASN A 27 14.04 -3.19 6.82
CA ASN A 27 14.19 -3.90 8.09
C ASN A 27 15.36 -3.30 8.86
N ASP A 28 15.11 -2.26 9.64
CA ASP A 28 16.12 -1.61 10.48
C ASP A 28 16.14 -2.19 11.91
N SER A 29 15.41 -3.28 12.14
CA SER A 29 15.43 -4.05 13.38
C SER A 29 16.61 -5.02 13.40
N LEU A 30 16.89 -5.61 14.57
CA LEU A 30 17.89 -6.69 14.72
C LEU A 30 17.34 -8.09 14.43
N ILE A 31 16.09 -8.18 13.95
CA ILE A 31 15.37 -9.44 13.74
C ILE A 31 15.35 -9.75 12.24
N ASP A 32 15.68 -10.99 11.90
CA ASP A 32 15.41 -11.54 10.57
C ASP A 32 13.95 -12.01 10.49
N TYR A 33 13.27 -11.68 9.40
CA TYR A 33 11.90 -12.15 9.15
C TYR A 33 11.90 -13.23 8.07
N ASP A 34 11.23 -14.35 8.36
CA ASP A 34 11.03 -15.45 7.41
C ASP A 34 10.19 -14.98 6.23
N SER A 35 9.13 -14.22 6.52
CA SER A 35 8.37 -13.53 5.50
C SER A 35 7.71 -12.26 6.02
N ILE A 36 7.48 -11.34 5.09
CA ILE A 36 6.68 -10.14 5.29
C ILE A 36 5.58 -10.14 4.25
N VAL A 37 4.35 -9.94 4.70
CA VAL A 37 3.16 -9.97 3.85
C VAL A 37 2.44 -8.64 3.98
N ILE A 38 2.19 -7.99 2.85
CA ILE A 38 1.32 -6.82 2.77
C ILE A 38 0.01 -7.25 2.11
N THR A 39 -1.11 -6.91 2.74
CA THR A 39 -2.46 -7.21 2.25
C THR A 39 -3.23 -5.90 2.08
N GLY A 40 -3.96 -5.80 0.98
CA GLY A 40 -4.95 -4.77 0.69
C GLY A 40 -6.06 -5.41 -0.15
N LEU A 41 -6.36 -4.86 -1.34
CA LEU A 41 -7.19 -5.59 -2.33
C LEU A 41 -6.44 -6.74 -3.02
N GLY A 42 -5.13 -6.79 -2.87
CA GLY A 42 -4.28 -7.92 -3.27
C GLY A 42 -3.33 -8.30 -2.15
N LYS A 43 -2.35 -9.15 -2.47
CA LYS A 43 -1.33 -9.63 -1.52
C LYS A 43 0.05 -9.54 -2.15
N LEU A 44 1.00 -9.00 -1.41
CA LEU A 44 2.42 -8.97 -1.74
C LEU A 44 3.19 -9.69 -0.64
N LYS A 45 4.08 -10.61 -1.03
CA LYS A 45 4.88 -11.41 -0.10
C LYS A 45 6.36 -11.24 -0.40
N PHE A 46 7.13 -11.05 0.65
CA PHE A 46 8.59 -10.99 0.65
C PHE A 46 9.12 -12.08 1.55
N ASP A 47 10.11 -12.83 1.09
CA ASP A 47 10.68 -13.96 1.82
C ASP A 47 12.13 -13.65 2.24
N ASN A 48 12.54 -14.20 3.38
CA ASN A 48 13.91 -14.14 3.91
C ASN A 48 14.47 -12.71 4.05
N ILE A 49 13.73 -11.83 4.74
CA ILE A 49 14.12 -10.43 4.91
C ILE A 49 15.07 -10.27 6.08
N LYS A 50 16.35 -10.04 5.75
CA LYS A 50 17.44 -9.89 6.71
C LYS A 50 17.44 -8.53 7.40
N SER A 51 17.92 -8.50 8.63
CA SER A 51 18.23 -7.28 9.37
C SER A 51 19.16 -6.37 8.54
N GLY A 52 18.84 -5.07 8.51
CA GLY A 52 19.55 -4.03 7.75
C GLY A 52 19.26 -4.02 6.24
N CYS A 53 18.42 -4.92 5.73
CA CYS A 53 18.13 -5.02 4.30
C CYS A 53 16.86 -4.24 3.90
N LYS A 54 16.85 -3.87 2.63
CA LYS A 54 15.72 -3.20 1.97
C LYS A 54 15.19 -4.08 0.86
N THR A 55 13.87 -4.16 0.74
CA THR A 55 13.20 -4.86 -0.36
C THR A 55 12.10 -4.00 -0.95
N LYS A 56 11.79 -4.22 -2.22
CA LYS A 56 10.77 -3.45 -2.95
C LYS A 56 9.85 -4.38 -3.71
N GLY A 57 8.59 -4.00 -3.80
CA GLY A 57 7.61 -4.71 -4.61
C GLY A 57 6.45 -3.82 -4.99
N VAL A 58 5.68 -4.25 -5.97
CA VAL A 58 4.53 -3.52 -6.48
C VAL A 58 3.29 -4.35 -6.24
N LEU A 59 2.25 -3.73 -5.72
CA LEU A 59 0.93 -4.34 -5.64
C LEU A 59 0.07 -3.77 -6.78
N ASP A 60 -0.32 -4.66 -7.69
CA ASP A 60 -1.12 -4.35 -8.87
C ASP A 60 -2.63 -4.54 -8.59
N TYR A 61 -3.37 -3.45 -8.73
CA TYR A 61 -4.81 -3.27 -8.58
C TYR A 61 -5.53 -3.23 -9.93
N SER A 62 -4.85 -3.27 -11.07
CA SER A 62 -5.45 -3.17 -12.42
C SER A 62 -6.53 -4.21 -12.69
N ARG A 63 -6.42 -5.37 -12.03
CA ARG A 63 -7.39 -6.47 -12.14
C ARG A 63 -8.46 -6.45 -11.05
N SER A 64 -8.32 -5.60 -10.04
CA SER A 64 -9.31 -5.46 -8.98
C SER A 64 -10.55 -4.78 -9.54
N LYS A 65 -11.66 -5.53 -9.60
CA LYS A 65 -12.98 -4.95 -9.93
C LYS A 65 -13.70 -4.39 -8.71
N THR A 66 -13.05 -4.47 -7.54
CA THR A 66 -13.64 -4.17 -6.25
C THR A 66 -13.56 -2.66 -6.00
N LYS A 67 -14.71 -1.99 -6.06
CA LYS A 67 -14.86 -0.57 -5.71
C LYS A 67 -15.22 -0.44 -4.23
N THR A 68 -14.25 -0.74 -3.36
CA THR A 68 -14.42 -0.59 -1.91
C THR A 68 -13.31 0.26 -1.32
N ASP A 69 -13.64 0.85 -0.20
CA ASP A 69 -12.69 1.59 0.63
C ASP A 69 -12.05 0.64 1.63
N GLY A 70 -10.82 0.92 2.05
CA GLY A 70 -10.11 0.07 2.98
C GLY A 70 -8.70 0.54 3.30
N GLY A 71 -8.02 -0.20 4.17
CA GLY A 71 -6.62 0.01 4.55
C GLY A 71 -5.75 -1.17 4.14
N TYR A 72 -4.46 -1.02 4.39
CA TYR A 72 -3.47 -2.07 4.22
C TYR A 72 -3.15 -2.70 5.58
N GLU A 73 -2.74 -3.96 5.55
CA GLU A 73 -2.21 -4.68 6.70
C GLU A 73 -0.81 -5.20 6.35
N ILE A 74 0.15 -5.06 7.26
CA ILE A 74 1.46 -5.71 7.17
C ILE A 74 1.54 -6.77 8.25
N LYS A 75 1.92 -7.99 7.86
CA LYS A 75 2.21 -9.11 8.75
C LYS A 75 3.68 -9.48 8.65
N LEU A 76 4.36 -9.47 9.78
CA LEU A 76 5.77 -9.84 9.94
C LEU A 76 5.83 -11.21 10.60
N TYR A 77 6.46 -12.17 9.93
CA TYR A 77 6.65 -13.53 10.43
C TYR A 77 8.12 -13.74 10.76
N SER A 78 8.41 -14.10 12.01
CA SER A 78 9.76 -14.46 12.46
C SER A 78 9.68 -15.59 13.46
N ASN A 79 10.29 -16.74 13.11
CA ASN A 79 10.19 -17.99 13.86
C ASN A 79 8.70 -18.33 14.13
N ASP A 80 8.30 -18.42 15.41
CA ASP A 80 6.93 -18.73 15.84
C ASP A 80 6.10 -17.48 16.22
N SER A 81 6.59 -16.28 15.88
CA SER A 81 5.91 -15.02 16.21
C SER A 81 5.35 -14.33 14.97
N ILE A 82 4.17 -13.73 15.14
CA ILE A 82 3.50 -12.92 14.13
C ILE A 82 3.22 -11.56 14.73
N LYS A 83 3.68 -10.50 14.06
CA LYS A 83 3.27 -9.12 14.35
C LYS A 83 2.43 -8.60 13.19
N ASN A 84 1.34 -7.92 13.49
CA ASN A 84 0.49 -7.27 12.50
C ASN A 84 0.35 -5.78 12.78
N HIS A 85 0.16 -5.00 11.72
CA HIS A 85 -0.09 -3.57 11.82
C HIS A 85 -0.92 -3.10 10.62
N ASP A 86 -1.98 -2.34 10.91
CA ASP A 86 -2.82 -1.71 9.88
C ASP A 86 -2.29 -0.32 9.57
N PHE A 87 -2.30 0.08 8.29
CA PHE A 87 -1.77 1.36 7.84
C PHE A 87 -2.35 1.80 6.49
N GLY A 88 -2.18 3.08 6.18
CA GLY A 88 -2.56 3.66 4.89
C GLY A 88 -4.05 3.55 4.56
N TYR A 89 -4.41 4.03 3.37
CA TYR A 89 -5.79 3.99 2.91
C TYR A 89 -5.89 3.92 1.38
N TYR A 90 -6.92 3.23 0.90
CA TYR A 90 -7.39 3.30 -0.49
C TYR A 90 -8.89 3.53 -0.50
N SER A 91 -9.38 4.25 -1.52
CA SER A 91 -10.80 4.53 -1.73
C SER A 91 -11.23 4.06 -3.10
N ASN A 92 -12.43 3.47 -3.20
CA ASN A 92 -12.99 2.92 -4.42
C ASN A 92 -12.03 1.96 -5.16
N GLY A 93 -11.21 1.23 -4.40
CA GLY A 93 -10.17 0.34 -4.90
C GLY A 93 -9.00 1.02 -5.61
N ILE A 94 -8.78 2.31 -5.35
CA ILE A 94 -7.65 3.08 -5.88
C ILE A 94 -6.75 3.46 -4.70
N PRO A 95 -5.45 3.09 -4.73
CA PRO A 95 -4.48 3.56 -3.76
C PRO A 95 -4.44 5.08 -3.65
N SER A 96 -4.48 5.61 -2.43
CA SER A 96 -4.40 7.07 -2.21
C SER A 96 -2.99 7.60 -2.44
N SER A 97 -1.98 6.81 -2.08
CA SER A 97 -0.56 7.11 -2.24
C SER A 97 0.07 6.28 -3.35
N THR A 98 1.23 6.74 -3.81
CA THR A 98 1.93 6.26 -5.00
C THR A 98 3.10 5.36 -4.65
N HIS A 99 3.65 5.63 -3.47
CA HIS A 99 4.72 4.88 -2.86
C HIS A 99 4.54 4.88 -1.34
N MET A 100 4.69 3.73 -0.72
CA MET A 100 4.75 3.57 0.73
C MET A 100 6.12 3.04 1.15
N ILE A 101 6.79 3.78 2.04
CA ILE A 101 8.03 3.35 2.67
C ILE A 101 7.69 2.87 4.08
N ILE A 102 7.95 1.60 4.35
CA ILE A 102 7.69 0.94 5.63
C ILE A 102 9.02 0.65 6.30
N THR A 103 9.27 1.27 7.45
CA THR A 103 10.49 1.04 8.25
C THR A 103 10.12 0.24 9.50
N ILE A 104 10.66 -0.97 9.59
CA ILE A 104 10.51 -1.85 10.75
C ILE A 104 11.69 -1.58 11.67
N ALA A 105 11.44 -0.88 12.78
CA ALA A 105 12.42 -0.66 13.83
C ALA A 105 12.30 -1.75 14.91
N LYS A 106 13.09 -1.62 15.99
CA LYS A 106 13.10 -2.58 17.10
C LYS A 106 11.71 -2.83 17.68
N ASP A 107 10.99 -1.74 18.00
CA ASP A 107 9.73 -1.79 18.75
C ASP A 107 8.57 -1.08 18.02
N THR A 108 8.81 -0.57 16.81
CA THR A 108 7.83 0.22 16.06
C THR A 108 7.89 -0.08 14.56
N ILE A 109 6.77 0.16 13.89
CA ILE A 109 6.66 0.18 12.44
C ILE A 109 6.27 1.60 12.05
N ASN A 110 7.09 2.25 11.23
CA ASN A 110 6.83 3.58 10.72
C ASN A 110 6.44 3.50 9.25
N VAL A 111 5.38 4.18 8.86
CA VAL A 111 4.90 4.22 7.48
C VAL A 111 4.94 5.65 6.97
N LYS A 112 5.62 5.85 5.83
CA LYS A 112 5.63 7.11 5.11
C LYS A 112 4.92 6.95 3.77
N GLU A 113 3.83 7.69 3.61
CA GLU A 113 3.08 7.76 2.36
C GLU A 113 3.61 8.90 1.48
N ILE A 114 3.89 8.59 0.22
CA ILE A 114 4.30 9.56 -0.79
C ILE A 114 3.16 9.66 -1.81
N TYR A 115 2.76 10.88 -2.10
CA TYR A 115 1.72 11.23 -3.04
C TYR A 115 2.36 11.89 -4.26
N ASP A 116 1.80 11.70 -5.46
CA ASP A 116 2.22 12.48 -6.61
C ASP A 116 1.67 13.90 -6.45
N ASN A 117 2.53 14.90 -6.71
CA ASN A 117 2.16 16.32 -6.73
C ASN A 117 1.34 16.67 -7.97
#